data_AF-A0A526Q759-F1
#
_entry.id   AF-A0A526Q759-F1
#
_cell.length_a   1.000
_cell.length_b   1.000
_cell.length_c   1.000
_cell.angle_alpha   90.00
_cell.angle_beta   90.00
_cell.angle_gamma   90.00
#
_symmetry.space_group_name_H-M   'P 1'
#
loop_
_entity.id
_entity.type
_entity.pdbx_description
1 polymer ?
#
loop_
_entity_poly.entity_id
_entity_poly.type
_entity_poly.pdbx_seq_one_letter_code
_entity_poly.pdbx_strand_id
1 'polypeptide(L)'
;AGTIHPDDIERARRDFDQAAATKGLYSSQYRLVHHDGTIRHVRTRATFFQDSGDTPKMIGAEWDVTSDVLLNENLVRERQLSESKNAELEAASARIEHVALHDSLTGLPNRRYLDEMLAESGETGRTALLHLDLDRFKQINDTLGHAAGDAMLVHASKVI
;
A
#
# COMPACT_ATOMS: atom_id res chain seq x y z
N ALA A 1 -1.97 -8.66 41.27
CA ALA A 1 -2.93 -8.10 40.28
C ALA A 1 -2.18 -7.07 39.45
N GLY A 2 -2.27 -7.13 38.11
CA GLY A 2 -1.67 -6.11 37.24
C GLY A 2 -2.46 -4.79 37.32
N THR A 3 -1.83 -3.68 36.96
CA THR A 3 -2.48 -2.36 36.91
C THR A 3 -2.82 -2.02 35.46
N ILE A 4 -3.92 -1.31 35.22
CA ILE A 4 -4.24 -0.77 33.88
C ILE A 4 -3.11 0.17 33.46
N HIS A 5 -2.67 0.06 32.22
CA HIS A 5 -1.64 0.93 31.63
C HIS A 5 -2.08 2.40 31.73
N PRO A 6 -1.22 3.33 32.15
CA PRO A 6 -1.57 4.73 32.40
C PRO A 6 -2.42 5.38 31.30
N ASP A 7 -2.00 5.24 30.04
CA ASP A 7 -2.73 5.79 28.87
C ASP A 7 -4.15 5.24 28.68
N ASP A 8 -4.45 4.07 29.23
CA ASP A 8 -5.73 3.40 29.06
C ASP A 8 -6.69 3.65 30.24
N ILE A 9 -6.20 4.19 31.38
CA ILE A 9 -6.99 4.40 32.60
C ILE A 9 -8.17 5.33 32.35
N GLU A 10 -7.93 6.49 31.75
CA GLU A 10 -8.97 7.50 31.48
C GLU A 10 -10.05 6.97 30.54
N ARG A 11 -9.67 6.12 29.57
CA ARG A 11 -10.62 5.49 28.65
C ARG A 11 -11.43 4.41 29.36
N ALA A 12 -10.75 3.48 30.05
CA ALA A 12 -11.41 2.38 30.76
C ALA A 12 -12.37 2.89 31.85
N ARG A 13 -12.00 3.94 32.57
CA ARG A 13 -12.86 4.59 33.57
C ARG A 13 -14.10 5.20 32.95
N ARG A 14 -13.96 5.94 31.84
CA ARG A 14 -15.11 6.50 31.11
C ARG A 14 -16.06 5.42 30.59
N ASP A 15 -15.52 4.36 29.99
CA ASP A 15 -16.31 3.23 29.50
C ASP A 15 -17.10 2.56 30.65
N PHE A 16 -16.45 2.43 31.82
CA PHE A 16 -17.07 1.87 33.02
C PHE A 16 -18.17 2.77 33.59
N ASP A 17 -17.88 4.06 33.79
CA ASP A 17 -18.83 5.02 34.35
C ASP A 17 -20.07 5.16 33.46
N GLN A 18 -19.90 5.12 32.13
CA GLN A 18 -21.01 5.11 31.17
C GLN A 18 -21.86 3.83 31.29
N ALA A 19 -21.23 2.67 31.38
CA ALA A 19 -21.95 1.40 31.52
C ALA A 19 -22.69 1.33 32.87
N ALA A 20 -22.08 1.84 33.95
CA ALA A 20 -22.69 1.91 35.28
C ALA A 20 -23.91 2.85 35.31
N ALA A 21 -23.80 4.05 34.70
CA ALA A 21 -24.88 5.02 34.65
C ALA A 21 -26.10 4.50 33.86
N THR A 22 -25.85 3.75 32.78
CA THR A 22 -26.91 3.16 31.94
C THR A 22 -27.39 1.80 32.45
N LYS A 23 -26.71 1.21 33.45
CA LYS A 23 -26.84 -0.21 33.81
C LYS A 23 -26.74 -1.14 32.58
N GLY A 24 -25.93 -0.73 31.60
CA GLY A 24 -25.80 -1.37 30.29
C GLY A 24 -24.67 -2.40 30.22
N LEU A 25 -24.36 -2.86 29.00
CA LEU A 25 -23.20 -3.71 28.76
C LEU A 25 -21.91 -2.89 28.89
N TYR A 26 -21.05 -3.25 29.84
CA TYR A 26 -19.67 -2.79 29.86
C TYR A 26 -18.85 -3.61 28.86
N SER A 27 -18.14 -2.94 27.95
CA SER A 27 -17.24 -3.56 27.00
C SER A 27 -16.04 -2.64 26.80
N SER A 28 -14.86 -3.07 27.21
CA SER A 28 -13.63 -2.29 27.04
C SER A 28 -12.44 -3.18 26.72
N GLN A 29 -11.45 -2.60 26.05
CA GLN A 29 -10.17 -3.25 25.78
C GLN A 29 -9.04 -2.30 26.19
N TYR A 30 -8.16 -2.79 27.07
CA TYR A 30 -7.08 -2.02 27.66
C TYR A 30 -5.86 -2.89 27.92
N ARG A 31 -4.72 -2.24 28.07
CA ARG A 31 -3.46 -2.89 28.43
C ARG A 31 -3.37 -3.01 29.95
N LEU A 32 -2.96 -4.17 30.43
CA LEU A 32 -2.53 -4.40 31.80
C LEU A 32 -1.00 -4.47 31.84
N VAL A 33 -0.41 -3.72 32.76
CA VAL A 33 1.01 -3.84 33.11
C VAL A 33 1.12 -4.86 34.22
N HIS A 34 1.81 -5.96 33.94
CA HIS A 34 2.07 -7.02 34.90
C HIS A 34 3.27 -6.66 35.78
N HIS A 35 3.44 -7.36 36.91
CA HIS A 35 4.48 -7.05 37.90
C HIS A 35 5.91 -7.24 37.38
N ASP A 36 6.08 -8.09 36.36
CA ASP A 36 7.33 -8.31 35.63
C ASP A 36 7.58 -7.25 34.53
N GLY A 37 6.69 -6.25 34.41
CA GLY A 37 6.76 -5.19 33.41
C GLY A 37 6.15 -5.55 32.05
N THR A 38 5.70 -6.79 31.84
CA THR A 38 5.06 -7.19 30.58
C THR A 38 3.69 -6.54 30.41
N ILE A 39 3.33 -6.25 29.16
CA ILE A 39 2.02 -5.71 28.81
C ILE A 39 1.14 -6.84 28.28
N ARG A 40 -0.08 -6.95 28.82
CA ARG A 40 -1.13 -7.85 28.31
C ARG A 40 -2.32 -7.04 27.83
N HIS A 41 -2.83 -7.33 26.65
CA HIS A 41 -4.08 -6.76 26.18
C HIS A 41 -5.22 -7.59 26.74
N VAL A 42 -6.11 -6.93 27.48
CA VAL A 42 -7.29 -7.56 28.06
C VAL A 42 -8.53 -6.96 27.44
N ARG A 43 -9.44 -7.83 27.04
CA ARG A 43 -10.80 -7.47 26.65
C ARG A 43 -11.75 -7.88 27.75
N THR A 44 -12.50 -6.93 28.25
CA THR A 44 -13.48 -7.15 29.31
C THR A 44 -14.87 -6.92 28.77
N ARG A 45 -15.78 -7.86 29.02
CA ARG A 45 -17.21 -7.64 28.86
C ARG A 45 -17.94 -7.99 30.15
N ALA A 46 -18.78 -7.10 30.62
CA ALA A 46 -19.56 -7.30 31.83
C ALA A 46 -20.97 -6.71 31.69
N THR A 47 -21.93 -7.28 32.41
CA THR A 47 -23.28 -6.75 32.51
C THR A 47 -23.61 -6.40 33.95
N PHE A 48 -24.40 -5.36 34.14
CA PHE A 48 -24.97 -5.05 35.44
C PHE A 48 -26.23 -5.88 35.68
N PHE A 49 -26.41 -6.36 36.91
CA PHE A 49 -27.63 -6.98 37.36
C PHE A 49 -27.95 -6.51 38.78
N GLN A 50 -29.24 -6.44 39.10
CA GLN A 50 -29.73 -6.03 40.40
C GLN A 50 -30.38 -7.25 41.07
N ASP A 51 -29.86 -7.61 42.24
CA ASP A 51 -30.40 -8.66 43.10
C ASP A 51 -31.37 -8.01 44.12
N SER A 52 -31.97 -8.81 45.01
CA SER A 52 -32.89 -8.42 46.10
C SER A 52 -32.32 -7.39 47.09
N GLY A 53 -31.05 -7.00 46.94
CA GLY A 53 -30.37 -5.97 47.73
C GLY A 53 -30.16 -4.68 46.94
N ASP A 54 -30.00 -3.58 47.66
CA ASP A 54 -29.99 -2.21 47.09
C ASP A 54 -28.71 -1.85 46.29
N THR A 55 -27.68 -2.72 46.30
CA THR A 55 -26.42 -2.50 45.60
C THR A 55 -26.37 -3.22 44.23
N PRO A 56 -26.18 -2.49 43.11
CA PRO A 56 -25.97 -3.10 41.80
C PRO A 56 -24.72 -4.00 41.79
N LYS A 57 -24.84 -5.20 41.21
CA LYS A 57 -23.75 -6.14 41.02
C LYS A 57 -23.36 -6.17 39.54
N MET A 58 -22.09 -6.43 39.26
CA MET A 58 -21.58 -6.59 37.89
C MET A 58 -20.98 -7.98 37.74
N ILE A 59 -21.33 -8.67 36.67
CA ILE A 59 -20.72 -9.96 36.30
C ILE A 59 -20.18 -9.85 34.88
N GLY A 60 -18.94 -10.30 34.69
CA GLY A 60 -18.27 -10.22 33.41
C GLY A 60 -17.15 -11.23 33.28
N ALA A 61 -16.62 -11.31 32.07
CA ALA A 61 -15.45 -12.09 31.75
C ALA A 61 -14.35 -11.17 31.20
N GLU A 62 -13.12 -11.52 31.55
CA GLU A 62 -11.90 -10.88 31.07
C GLU A 62 -11.15 -11.91 30.22
N TRP A 63 -10.87 -11.57 28.97
CA TRP A 63 -10.07 -12.38 28.06
C TRP A 63 -8.73 -11.72 27.81
N ASP A 64 -7.64 -12.47 27.98
CA ASP A 64 -6.32 -12.10 27.48
C ASP A 64 -6.34 -12.25 25.96
N VAL A 65 -6.28 -11.11 25.25
CA VAL A 65 -6.27 -11.01 23.78
C VAL A 65 -4.90 -10.56 23.25
N THR A 66 -3.85 -10.67 24.06
CA THR A 66 -2.49 -10.20 23.70
C THR A 66 -2.01 -10.84 22.41
N SER A 67 -2.14 -12.16 22.29
CA SER A 67 -1.70 -12.90 21.10
C SER A 67 -2.42 -12.43 19.83
N ASP A 68 -3.74 -12.21 19.90
CA ASP A 68 -4.54 -11.78 18.75
C ASP A 68 -4.20 -10.37 18.29
N VAL A 69 -4.03 -9.45 19.25
CA VAL A 69 -3.67 -8.06 18.95
C VAL A 69 -2.29 -8.00 18.30
N LEU A 70 -1.29 -8.66 18.90
CA LEU A 70 0.07 -8.67 18.36
C LEU A 70 0.14 -9.36 17.00
N LEU A 71 -0.60 -10.46 16.80
CA LEU A 71 -0.68 -11.14 15.51
C LEU A 71 -1.27 -10.20 14.45
N ASN A 72 -2.37 -9.52 14.76
CA ASN A 72 -3.00 -8.60 13.82
C ASN A 72 -2.11 -7.39 13.50
N GLU A 73 -1.45 -6.80 14.49
CA GLU A 73 -0.48 -5.71 14.27
C GLU A 73 0.68 -6.16 13.38
N ASN A 74 1.21 -7.37 13.60
CA ASN A 74 2.27 -7.92 12.75
C ASN A 74 1.78 -8.19 11.33
N LEU A 75 0.58 -8.75 11.16
CA LEU A 75 -0.03 -8.97 9.85
C LEU A 75 -0.23 -7.67 9.08
N VAL A 76 -0.72 -6.61 9.74
CA VAL A 76 -0.89 -5.29 9.11
C VAL A 76 0.46 -4.73 8.68
N ARG A 77 1.49 -4.84 9.54
CA ARG A 77 2.84 -4.37 9.22
C ARG A 77 3.46 -5.13 8.05
N GLU A 78 3.35 -6.46 8.04
CA GLU A 78 3.86 -7.30 6.96
C GLU A 78 3.14 -7.02 5.64
N ARG A 79 1.81 -6.87 5.69
CA ARG A 79 1.01 -6.50 4.53
C ARG A 79 1.45 -5.15 3.95
N GLN A 80 1.59 -4.12 4.78
CA GLN A 80 2.05 -2.80 4.33
C GLN A 80 3.45 -2.87 3.68
N LEU A 81 4.35 -3.64 4.28
CA LEU A 81 5.69 -3.84 3.73
C LEU A 81 5.62 -4.59 2.38
N SER A 82 4.78 -5.61 2.27
CA SER A 82 4.58 -6.38 1.04
C SER A 82 3.97 -5.50 -0.07
N GLU A 83 2.95 -4.70 0.24
CA GLU A 83 2.32 -3.78 -0.70
C GLU A 83 3.33 -2.73 -1.22
N SER A 84 4.14 -2.14 -0.32
CA SER A 84 5.19 -1.19 -0.72
C SER A 84 6.24 -1.84 -1.63
N LYS A 85 6.68 -3.05 -1.31
CA LYS A 85 7.65 -3.79 -2.13
C LYS A 85 7.07 -4.15 -3.49
N ASN A 86 5.80 -4.53 -3.55
CA ASN A 86 5.14 -4.85 -4.81
C ASN A 86 5.05 -3.60 -5.70
N ALA A 87 4.63 -2.46 -5.15
CA ALA A 87 4.58 -1.20 -5.90
C ALA A 87 5.97 -0.80 -6.45
N GLU A 88 7.03 -0.98 -5.67
CA GLU A 88 8.40 -0.73 -6.12
C GLU A 88 8.83 -1.66 -7.26
N LEU A 89 8.48 -2.96 -7.14
CA LEU A 89 8.77 -3.97 -8.16
C LEU A 89 8.02 -3.70 -9.46
N GLU A 90 6.74 -3.36 -9.39
CA GLU A 90 5.92 -2.98 -10.55
C GLU A 90 6.53 -1.76 -11.26
N ALA A 91 6.89 -0.73 -10.49
CA ALA A 91 7.53 0.47 -11.06
C ALA A 91 8.90 0.16 -11.68
N ALA A 92 9.69 -0.73 -11.09
CA ALA A 92 10.97 -1.17 -11.64
C ALA A 92 10.77 -1.97 -12.93
N SER A 93 9.80 -2.89 -12.96
CA SER A 93 9.45 -3.67 -14.14
C SER A 93 9.00 -2.77 -15.29
N ALA A 94 8.11 -1.81 -15.04
CA ALA A 94 7.65 -0.86 -16.05
C ALA A 94 8.80 -0.02 -16.62
N ARG A 95 9.77 0.38 -15.79
CA ARG A 95 10.98 1.08 -16.28
C ARG A 95 11.85 0.21 -17.16
N ILE A 96 12.09 -1.05 -16.77
CA ILE A 96 12.88 -2.00 -17.56
C ILE A 96 12.20 -2.24 -18.91
N GLU A 97 10.91 -2.47 -18.89
CA GLU A 97 10.11 -2.67 -20.09
C GLU A 97 10.17 -1.45 -21.01
N HIS A 98 9.98 -0.24 -20.47
CA HIS A 98 10.06 0.99 -21.23
C HIS A 98 11.44 1.16 -21.91
N VAL A 99 12.54 0.99 -21.16
CA VAL A 99 13.90 1.08 -21.70
C VAL A 99 14.17 0.02 -22.76
N ALA A 100 13.61 -1.18 -22.60
CA ALA A 100 13.81 -2.25 -23.55
C ALA A 100 12.97 -2.07 -24.83
N LEU A 101 11.84 -1.35 -24.77
CA LEU A 101 10.87 -1.18 -25.85
C LEU A 101 10.92 0.19 -26.53
N HIS A 102 11.66 1.15 -25.99
CA HIS A 102 11.74 2.50 -26.54
C HIS A 102 13.18 2.86 -26.91
N ASP A 103 13.32 3.73 -27.91
CA ASP A 103 14.58 4.32 -28.31
C ASP A 103 15.02 5.37 -27.28
N SER A 104 16.26 5.29 -26.81
CA SER A 104 16.76 6.12 -25.70
C SER A 104 16.97 7.59 -26.07
N LEU A 105 17.15 7.89 -27.35
CA LEU A 105 17.35 9.25 -27.85
C LEU A 105 16.00 9.95 -28.06
N THR A 106 15.09 9.31 -28.79
CA THR A 106 13.83 9.92 -29.24
C THR A 106 12.66 9.65 -28.30
N GLY A 107 12.74 8.61 -27.48
CA GLY A 107 11.64 8.13 -26.62
C GLY A 107 10.52 7.40 -27.37
N LEU A 108 10.63 7.23 -28.69
CA LEU A 108 9.64 6.51 -29.50
C LEU A 108 9.75 4.99 -29.28
N PRO A 109 8.69 4.22 -29.55
CA PRO A 109 8.79 2.77 -29.60
C PRO A 109 9.88 2.33 -30.57
N ASN A 110 10.73 1.41 -30.13
CA ASN A 110 11.84 0.91 -30.92
C ASN A 110 11.37 -0.20 -31.87
N ARG A 111 12.32 -0.73 -32.67
CA ARG A 111 12.01 -1.78 -33.64
C ARG A 111 11.40 -3.03 -33.01
N ARG A 112 11.85 -3.42 -31.82
CA ARG A 112 11.33 -4.59 -31.11
C ARG A 112 9.86 -4.41 -30.75
N TYR A 113 9.49 -3.24 -30.24
CA TYR A 113 8.09 -2.91 -29.97
C TYR A 113 7.22 -2.97 -31.23
N LEU A 114 7.72 -2.43 -32.35
CA LEU A 114 7.03 -2.51 -33.64
C LEU A 114 6.81 -3.97 -34.08
N ASP A 115 7.82 -4.83 -33.93
CA ASP A 115 7.71 -6.24 -34.31
C ASP A 115 6.69 -6.99 -33.42
N GLU A 116 6.64 -6.71 -32.11
CA GLU A 116 5.63 -7.23 -31.19
C GLU A 116 4.21 -6.79 -31.57
N MET A 117 4.03 -5.49 -31.82
CA MET A 117 2.74 -4.94 -32.29
C MET A 117 2.26 -5.56 -33.61
N LEU A 118 3.18 -5.78 -34.57
CA LEU A 118 2.84 -6.36 -35.86
C LEU A 118 2.44 -7.84 -35.72
N ALA A 119 3.09 -8.58 -34.81
CA ALA A 119 2.74 -9.96 -34.52
C ALA A 119 1.31 -10.06 -33.93
N GLU A 120 0.94 -9.17 -33.00
CA GLU A 120 -0.41 -9.13 -32.42
C GLU A 120 -1.49 -8.69 -33.42
N SER A 121 -1.17 -7.70 -34.26
CA SER A 121 -2.11 -7.15 -35.24
C SER A 121 -2.41 -8.12 -36.39
N GLY A 122 -1.50 -9.06 -36.68
CA GLY A 122 -1.66 -10.08 -37.72
C GLY A 122 -2.85 -11.02 -37.50
N GLU A 123 -3.37 -11.10 -36.28
CA GLU A 123 -4.50 -11.98 -35.93
C GLU A 123 -5.88 -11.32 -36.11
N THR A 124 -5.96 -9.99 -36.17
CA THR A 124 -7.24 -9.27 -35.99
C THR A 124 -7.67 -8.36 -37.15
N GLY A 125 -6.84 -8.15 -38.19
CA GLY A 125 -7.26 -7.35 -39.34
C GLY A 125 -6.17 -6.99 -40.36
N ARG A 126 -6.45 -5.97 -41.18
CA ARG A 126 -5.49 -5.40 -42.15
C ARG A 126 -4.72 -4.25 -41.51
N THR A 127 -3.40 -4.36 -41.49
CA THR A 127 -2.48 -3.32 -41.00
C THR A 127 -1.80 -2.61 -42.17
N ALA A 128 -1.67 -1.28 -42.09
CA ALA A 128 -0.86 -0.50 -43.01
C ALA A 128 0.42 -0.04 -42.30
N LEU A 129 1.57 -0.23 -42.95
CA LEU A 129 2.88 0.21 -42.45
C LEU A 129 3.42 1.31 -43.37
N LEU A 130 3.77 2.45 -42.78
CA LEU A 130 4.44 3.55 -43.46
C LEU A 130 5.89 3.64 -42.97
N HIS A 131 6.83 3.67 -43.89
CA HIS A 131 8.25 3.85 -43.58
C HIS A 131 8.69 5.21 -44.15
N LEU A 132 9.17 6.08 -43.26
CA LEU A 132 9.62 7.44 -43.57
C LEU A 132 11.11 7.55 -43.22
N ASP A 133 11.88 8.16 -44.11
CA ASP A 133 13.29 8.49 -43.87
C ASP A 133 13.48 10.01 -43.85
N LEU A 134 14.47 10.49 -43.09
CA LEU A 134 14.75 11.91 -42.98
C LEU A 134 15.78 12.32 -44.03
N ASP A 135 15.31 13.05 -45.05
CA ASP A 135 16.15 13.53 -46.13
C ASP A 135 17.37 14.31 -45.62
N ARG A 136 18.54 14.00 -46.21
CA ARG A 136 19.82 14.68 -45.93
C ARG A 136 20.30 14.59 -44.47
N PHE A 137 19.75 13.69 -43.65
CA PHE A 137 20.19 13.52 -42.25
C PHE A 137 21.71 13.35 -42.12
N LYS A 138 22.31 12.55 -43.01
CA LYS A 138 23.77 12.37 -43.06
C LYS A 138 24.54 13.68 -43.29
N GLN A 139 24.05 14.57 -44.17
CA GLN A 139 24.71 15.86 -44.42
C GLN A 139 24.72 16.75 -43.16
N ILE A 140 23.67 16.68 -42.36
CA ILE A 140 23.58 17.40 -41.08
C ILE A 140 24.60 16.85 -40.09
N ASN A 141 24.69 15.52 -39.95
CA ASN A 141 25.72 14.89 -39.11
C ASN A 141 27.13 15.26 -39.56
N ASP A 142 27.40 15.22 -40.86
CA ASP A 142 28.74 15.47 -41.41
C ASP A 142 29.15 16.95 -41.30
N THR A 143 28.19 17.89 -41.37
CA THR A 143 28.46 19.34 -41.36
C THR A 143 28.41 19.95 -39.96
N LEU A 144 27.46 19.52 -39.13
CA LEU A 144 27.14 20.12 -37.83
C LEU A 144 27.43 19.19 -36.64
N GLY A 145 27.85 17.95 -36.92
CA GLY A 145 28.17 16.94 -35.91
C GLY A 145 26.96 16.16 -35.42
N HIS A 146 27.23 15.06 -34.71
CA HIS A 146 26.20 14.13 -34.22
C HIS A 146 25.18 14.77 -33.27
N ALA A 147 25.59 15.71 -32.42
CA ALA A 147 24.67 16.40 -31.53
C ALA A 147 23.56 17.17 -32.28
N ALA A 148 23.87 17.72 -33.47
CA ALA A 148 22.89 18.38 -34.31
C ALA A 148 21.93 17.36 -34.96
N GLY A 149 22.44 16.20 -35.36
CA GLY A 149 21.59 15.10 -35.81
C GLY A 149 20.67 14.57 -34.72
N ASP A 150 21.18 14.37 -33.51
CA ASP A 150 20.40 13.93 -32.36
C ASP A 150 19.26 14.90 -32.06
N ALA A 151 19.54 16.21 -32.07
CA ALA A 151 18.52 17.24 -31.90
C ALA A 151 17.45 17.20 -33.01
N MET A 152 17.86 16.90 -34.25
CA MET A 152 16.94 16.75 -35.37
C MET A 152 16.03 15.52 -35.21
N LEU A 153 16.58 14.38 -34.78
CA LEU A 153 15.80 13.16 -34.51
C LEU A 153 14.77 13.38 -33.40
N VAL A 154 15.17 14.03 -32.30
CA VAL A 154 14.27 14.39 -31.19
C VAL A 154 13.20 15.40 -31.61
N HIS A 155 13.51 16.27 -32.57
CA HIS A 155 12.51 17.19 -33.12
C HIS A 155 11.52 16.46 -34.02
N ALA A 156 12.02 15.64 -34.96
CA ALA A 156 11.18 14.86 -35.87
C ALA A 156 10.22 13.93 -35.12
N SER A 157 10.65 13.31 -34.02
CA SER A 157 9.81 12.43 -33.20
C SER A 157 8.62 13.11 -32.52
N LYS A 158 8.60 14.44 -32.47
CA LYS A 158 7.49 15.22 -31.90
C LYS A 158 6.51 15.75 -32.96
N VAL A 159 6.92 15.71 -34.23
CA VAL A 159 6.18 16.30 -35.36
C VAL A 159 5.48 15.21 -36.19
N ILE A 160 6.08 14.03 -36.24
CA ILE A 160 5.54 12.82 -36.87
C ILE A 160 4.68 12.08 -35.86
#